data_AF-A0A1N7MJI7-F1
#
_entry.id   AF-A0A1N7MJI7-F1
#
_cell.length_a   1.000
_cell.length_b   1.000
_cell.length_c   1.000
_cell.angle_alpha   90.00
_cell.angle_beta   90.00
_cell.angle_gamma   90.00
#
_symmetry.space_group_name_H-M   'P 1'
#
loop_
_entity.id
_entity.type
_entity.pdbx_description
1 polymer ?
#
loop_
_entity_poly.entity_id
_entity_poly.type
_entity_poly.pdbx_seq_one_letter_code
_entity_poly.pdbx_strand_id
1 'polypeptide(L)'
;MPIRRVQGKMRKTKAIQTHPLLRKHIPASQWLNAKSLREMLQQHPVVFVKPDTGSGGKGIIRIRRLPDQRFQICTSRNCKNVKFHELLPAIRKQMRSSPYMIQQGVHLARYNGQAIDFRIIMQKPRNRWQISGKVVRVAAPGRFLTNYHQGGRAAPVERVLQRVLTRKSEASRIDQQLNILSHTTAEVLDRHFPGIRVLGLDIALDRSKRLWILEANTNPGTMLFKQLPDKSMLRRIQRNRQYMYRVY
;
A
#
# COMPACT_ATOMS: atom_id res chain seq x y z
N MET A 1 -20.29 -8.30 -18.95
CA MET A 1 -20.34 -8.42 -17.48
C MET A 1 -19.62 -7.22 -16.88
N PRO A 2 -20.25 -6.49 -15.96
CA PRO A 2 -19.69 -5.25 -15.41
C PRO A 2 -18.36 -5.49 -14.69
N ILE A 3 -17.47 -4.50 -14.75
CA ILE A 3 -16.18 -4.53 -14.06
C ILE A 3 -16.39 -4.65 -12.55
N ARG A 4 -15.99 -5.79 -11.98
CA ARG A 4 -16.14 -6.08 -10.54
C ARG A 4 -15.26 -5.18 -9.69
N ARG A 5 -15.82 -4.70 -8.57
CA ARG A 5 -15.09 -4.02 -7.49
C ARG A 5 -15.15 -4.85 -6.22
N VAL A 6 -14.02 -4.97 -5.53
CA VAL A 6 -13.90 -5.77 -4.31
C VAL A 6 -13.55 -4.85 -3.15
N GLN A 7 -14.48 -4.71 -2.20
CA GLN A 7 -14.26 -3.98 -0.96
C GLN A 7 -13.55 -4.85 0.09
N GLY A 8 -12.98 -4.19 1.11
CA GLY A 8 -12.29 -4.84 2.24
C GLY A 8 -10.83 -5.21 1.98
N LYS A 9 -9.91 -4.58 2.74
CA LYS A 9 -8.45 -4.81 2.65
C LYS A 9 -8.10 -6.22 3.11
N MET A 10 -8.69 -6.69 4.20
CA MET A 10 -8.42 -8.00 4.77
C MET A 10 -8.83 -9.13 3.82
N ARG A 11 -9.98 -8.99 3.14
CA ARG A 11 -10.43 -9.97 2.14
C ARG A 11 -9.42 -10.15 1.01
N LYS A 12 -8.91 -9.05 0.47
CA LYS A 12 -7.88 -9.07 -0.59
C LYS A 12 -6.54 -9.56 -0.07
N THR A 13 -6.16 -9.18 1.15
CA THR A 13 -4.93 -9.64 1.81
C THR A 13 -4.92 -11.15 1.98
N LYS A 14 -6.01 -11.73 2.49
CA LYS A 14 -6.17 -13.18 2.65
C LYS A 14 -6.08 -13.92 1.31
N ALA A 15 -6.73 -13.40 0.25
CA ALA A 15 -6.64 -13.97 -1.09
C ALA A 15 -5.19 -13.98 -1.60
N ILE A 16 -4.45 -12.88 -1.44
CA ILE A 16 -3.04 -12.80 -1.84
C ILE A 16 -2.15 -13.79 -1.05
N GLN A 17 -2.42 -13.98 0.24
CA GLN A 17 -1.66 -14.86 1.12
C GLN A 17 -1.79 -16.35 0.78
N THR A 18 -2.78 -16.75 -0.03
CA THR A 18 -2.90 -18.14 -0.52
C THR A 18 -1.76 -18.54 -1.46
N HIS A 19 -1.08 -17.56 -2.08
CA HIS A 19 0.01 -17.83 -3.01
C HIS A 19 1.36 -17.87 -2.28
N PRO A 20 2.13 -18.98 -2.34
CA PRO A 20 3.39 -19.14 -1.59
C PRO A 20 4.41 -18.02 -1.85
N LEU A 21 4.57 -17.64 -3.12
CA LEU A 21 5.46 -16.53 -3.49
C LEU A 21 5.02 -15.21 -2.87
N LEU A 22 3.72 -14.90 -2.82
CA LEU A 22 3.23 -13.59 -2.37
C LEU A 22 3.14 -13.49 -0.85
N ARG A 23 2.87 -14.60 -0.14
CA ARG A 23 2.71 -14.62 1.32
C ARG A 23 3.90 -14.00 2.05
N LYS A 24 5.12 -14.24 1.58
CA LYS A 24 6.35 -13.63 2.14
C LYS A 24 6.48 -12.13 1.84
N HIS A 25 5.67 -11.55 0.97
CA HIS A 25 5.66 -10.12 0.67
C HIS A 25 4.49 -9.39 1.32
N ILE A 26 3.74 -10.02 2.22
CA ILE A 26 2.61 -9.40 2.92
C ILE A 26 3.01 -9.13 4.36
N PRO A 27 2.92 -7.87 4.86
CA PRO A 27 3.14 -7.59 6.28
C PRO A 27 2.14 -8.35 7.15
N ALA A 28 2.57 -8.82 8.33
CA ALA A 28 1.69 -9.50 9.27
C ALA A 28 0.44 -8.65 9.54
N SER A 29 -0.74 -9.25 9.46
CA SER A 29 -2.02 -8.55 9.46
C SER A 29 -3.08 -9.35 10.22
N GLN A 30 -3.81 -8.69 11.11
CA GLN A 30 -4.90 -9.29 11.89
C GLN A 30 -6.09 -8.35 11.99
N TRP A 31 -7.26 -8.87 12.33
CA TRP A 31 -8.38 -8.04 12.78
C TRP A 31 -8.03 -7.36 14.11
N LEU A 32 -8.38 -6.09 14.27
CA LEU A 32 -8.10 -5.36 15.51
C LEU A 32 -9.02 -5.83 16.63
N ASN A 33 -8.44 -6.28 17.73
CA ASN A 33 -9.08 -6.44 19.03
C ASN A 33 -8.00 -6.25 20.12
N ALA A 34 -8.39 -6.37 21.40
CA ALA A 34 -7.45 -6.18 22.51
C ALA A 34 -6.28 -7.17 22.49
N LYS A 35 -6.55 -8.44 22.15
CA LYS A 35 -5.55 -9.50 22.06
C LYS A 35 -4.57 -9.25 20.91
N SER A 36 -5.08 -9.04 19.69
CA SER A 36 -4.23 -8.79 18.51
C SER A 36 -3.44 -7.49 18.62
N LEU A 37 -3.98 -6.46 19.29
CA LEU A 37 -3.23 -5.23 19.59
C LEU A 37 -2.00 -5.53 20.46
N ARG A 38 -2.17 -6.32 21.52
CA ARG A 38 -1.08 -6.73 22.42
C ARG A 38 -0.03 -7.55 21.68
N GLU A 39 -0.45 -8.62 21.03
CA GLU A 39 0.44 -9.56 20.31
C GLU A 39 1.24 -8.85 19.22
N MET A 40 0.58 -8.03 18.40
CA MET A 40 1.25 -7.32 17.31
C MET A 40 2.25 -6.28 17.82
N LEU A 41 2.00 -5.62 18.96
CA LEU A 41 2.93 -4.66 19.57
C LEU A 41 4.11 -5.32 20.32
N GLN A 42 3.94 -6.58 20.74
CA GLN A 42 5.04 -7.39 21.27
C GLN A 42 5.99 -7.79 20.13
N GLN A 43 5.44 -8.29 19.03
CA GLN A 43 6.20 -8.81 17.88
C GLN A 43 6.77 -7.71 16.98
N HIS A 44 6.09 -6.57 16.87
CA HIS A 44 6.47 -5.51 15.94
C HIS A 44 6.58 -4.14 16.64
N PRO A 45 7.71 -3.43 16.47
CA PRO A 45 7.93 -2.15 17.13
C PRO A 45 7.03 -1.03 16.58
N VAL A 46 6.52 -1.20 15.35
CA VAL A 46 5.58 -0.28 14.71
C VAL A 46 4.45 -1.10 14.12
N VAL A 47 3.22 -0.64 14.35
CA VAL A 47 2.00 -1.19 13.74
C VAL A 47 1.14 -0.07 13.18
N PHE A 48 0.36 -0.39 12.17
CA PHE A 48 -0.66 0.47 11.60
C PHE A 48 -2.03 -0.12 11.85
N VAL A 49 -2.90 0.66 12.47
CA VAL A 49 -4.32 0.36 12.59
C VAL A 49 -5.05 1.11 11.49
N LYS A 50 -5.81 0.41 10.65
CA LYS A 50 -6.48 0.98 9.48
C LYS A 50 -7.90 0.42 9.29
N PRO A 51 -8.85 1.23 8.81
CA PRO A 51 -10.19 0.71 8.49
C PRO A 51 -10.10 -0.26 7.32
N ASP A 52 -10.87 -1.35 7.38
CA ASP A 52 -10.90 -2.37 6.35
C ASP A 52 -11.41 -1.81 5.02
N THR A 53 -12.43 -0.95 5.08
CA THR A 53 -12.92 -0.16 3.95
C THR A 53 -12.42 1.28 4.02
N GLY A 54 -12.62 2.07 2.96
CA GLY A 54 -12.12 3.45 2.86
C GLY A 54 -10.79 3.59 2.14
N SER A 55 -10.42 4.85 1.86
CA SER A 55 -9.35 5.23 0.93
C SER A 55 -8.58 6.48 1.41
N GLY A 56 -7.50 6.82 0.70
CA GLY A 56 -6.77 8.09 0.90
C GLY A 56 -5.99 8.20 2.22
N GLY A 57 -5.79 7.08 2.92
CA GLY A 57 -5.11 7.07 4.23
C GLY A 57 -5.94 7.62 5.39
N LYS A 58 -7.23 7.91 5.18
CA LYS A 58 -8.13 8.40 6.23
C LYS A 58 -8.36 7.30 7.27
N GLY A 59 -8.32 7.68 8.55
CA GLY A 59 -8.49 6.76 9.68
C GLY A 59 -7.29 5.84 9.94
N ILE A 60 -6.15 6.03 9.27
CA ILE A 60 -4.94 5.28 9.60
C ILE A 60 -4.30 5.87 10.86
N ILE A 61 -3.99 4.99 11.80
CA ILE A 61 -3.31 5.30 13.05
C ILE A 61 -2.00 4.51 13.07
N ARG A 62 -0.89 5.19 13.28
CA ARG A 62 0.41 4.55 13.53
C ARG A 62 0.63 4.45 15.03
N ILE A 63 1.00 3.26 15.51
CA ILE A 63 1.40 3.04 16.89
C ILE A 63 2.85 2.57 16.86
N ARG A 64 3.70 3.22 17.64
CA ARG A 64 5.12 2.89 17.78
C ARG A 64 5.44 2.67 19.24
N ARG A 65 6.10 1.55 19.55
CA ARG A 65 6.66 1.27 20.87
C ARG A 65 7.81 2.25 21.15
N LEU A 66 7.80 2.84 22.33
CA LEU A 66 8.85 3.71 22.84
C LEU A 66 9.63 2.98 23.96
N PRO A 67 10.76 3.55 24.42
CA PRO A 67 11.32 3.19 25.72
C PRO A 67 10.29 3.35 26.86
N ASP A 68 10.59 2.75 28.01
CA ASP A 68 9.81 2.88 29.26
C ASP A 68 8.37 2.34 29.17
N GLN A 69 8.13 1.32 28.33
CA GLN A 69 6.81 0.71 28.12
C GLN A 69 5.73 1.70 27.67
N ARG A 70 6.13 2.83 27.08
CA ARG A 70 5.21 3.81 26.48
C ARG A 70 5.02 3.54 24.99
N PHE A 71 3.96 4.14 24.45
CA PHE A 71 3.61 4.03 23.04
C PHE A 71 3.32 5.40 22.47
N GLN A 72 3.83 5.67 21.28
CA GLN A 72 3.43 6.84 20.50
C GLN A 72 2.29 6.44 19.56
N ILE A 73 1.14 7.08 19.73
CA ILE A 73 -0.01 6.96 18.83
C ILE A 73 -0.10 8.22 17.97
N CYS A 74 -0.09 8.04 16.65
CA CYS A 74 -0.13 9.11 15.67
C CYS A 74 -1.27 8.92 14.68
N THR A 75 -2.09 9.95 14.51
CA THR A 75 -2.96 10.12 13.34
C THR A 75 -2.23 10.96 12.30
N SER A 76 -2.86 11.26 11.17
CA SER A 76 -2.26 12.16 10.18
C SER A 76 -1.98 13.56 10.75
N ARG A 77 -2.73 14.03 11.76
CA ARG A 77 -2.65 15.41 12.27
C ARG A 77 -1.93 15.54 13.60
N ASN A 78 -2.01 14.54 14.47
CA ASN A 78 -1.53 14.63 15.83
C ASN A 78 -0.78 13.36 16.25
N CYS A 79 0.19 13.52 17.14
CA CYS A 79 0.90 12.44 17.80
C CYS A 79 0.87 12.68 19.31
N LYS A 80 0.63 11.63 20.08
CA LYS A 80 0.75 11.68 21.55
C LYS A 80 1.40 10.41 22.08
N ASN A 81 2.02 10.53 23.24
CA ASN A 81 2.56 9.38 23.97
C ASN A 81 1.53 8.93 25.01
N VAL A 82 1.35 7.63 25.14
CA VAL A 82 0.35 7.01 26.02
C VAL A 82 0.91 5.71 26.61
N LYS A 83 0.34 5.25 27.72
CA LYS A 83 0.56 3.91 28.27
C LYS A 83 -0.27 2.87 27.50
N PHE A 84 0.06 1.60 27.68
CA PHE A 84 -0.59 0.50 26.96
C PHE A 84 -2.12 0.47 27.16
N HIS A 85 -2.60 0.61 28.40
CA HIS A 85 -4.03 0.54 28.73
C HIS A 85 -4.86 1.66 28.07
N GLU A 86 -4.22 2.77 27.69
CA GLU A 86 -4.87 3.90 27.03
C GLU A 86 -4.97 3.74 25.51
N LEU A 87 -4.22 2.80 24.90
CA LEU A 87 -4.17 2.63 23.45
C LEU A 87 -5.53 2.26 22.86
N LEU A 88 -6.17 1.21 23.36
CA LEU A 88 -7.43 0.74 22.79
C LEU A 88 -8.55 1.78 22.93
N PRO A 89 -8.75 2.46 24.08
CA PRO A 89 -9.64 3.61 24.18
C PRO A 89 -9.29 4.72 23.18
N ALA A 90 -8.02 5.10 23.05
CA ALA A 90 -7.59 6.15 22.13
C ALA A 90 -7.84 5.78 20.65
N ILE A 91 -7.64 4.52 20.28
CA ILE A 91 -7.94 4.00 18.94
C ILE A 91 -9.45 4.05 18.68
N ARG A 92 -10.27 3.56 19.62
CA ARG A 92 -11.74 3.54 19.49
C ARG A 92 -12.34 4.93 19.26
N LYS A 93 -11.81 5.96 19.91
CA LYS A 93 -12.20 7.37 19.68
C LYS A 93 -11.95 7.86 18.24
N GLN A 94 -11.05 7.23 17.51
CA GLN A 94 -10.73 7.56 16.12
C GLN A 94 -11.41 6.61 15.11
N MET A 95 -11.91 5.47 15.59
CA MET A 95 -12.56 4.48 14.74
C MET A 95 -13.87 5.04 14.16
N ARG A 96 -14.27 4.47 13.03
CA ARG A 96 -15.55 4.74 12.35
C ARG A 96 -16.34 3.44 12.27
N SER A 97 -17.48 3.46 11.59
CA SER A 97 -18.39 2.30 11.48
C SER A 97 -17.81 1.04 10.81
N SER A 98 -16.71 1.14 10.06
CA SER A 98 -16.05 -0.04 9.47
C SER A 98 -15.21 -0.80 10.49
N PRO A 99 -15.12 -2.15 10.40
CA PRO A 99 -14.10 -2.92 11.10
C PRO A 99 -12.69 -2.38 10.81
N TYR A 100 -11.79 -2.50 11.79
CA TYR A 100 -10.39 -2.12 11.67
C TYR A 100 -9.50 -3.35 11.70
N MET A 101 -8.38 -3.27 10.97
CA MET A 101 -7.30 -4.23 11.02
C MET A 101 -6.05 -3.59 11.62
N ILE A 102 -5.20 -4.42 12.21
CA ILE A 102 -3.86 -4.07 12.66
C ILE A 102 -2.84 -4.77 11.75
N GLN A 103 -1.83 -4.02 11.31
CA GLN A 103 -0.82 -4.48 10.36
C GLN A 103 0.58 -4.09 10.83
N GLN A 104 1.56 -4.96 10.63
CA GLN A 104 2.97 -4.69 10.84
C GLN A 104 3.41 -3.44 10.06
N GLY A 105 4.13 -2.54 10.73
CA GLY A 105 4.78 -1.41 10.09
C GLY A 105 6.04 -1.84 9.35
N VAL A 106 6.14 -1.47 8.08
CA VAL A 106 7.35 -1.69 7.26
C VAL A 106 8.30 -0.50 7.42
N HIS A 107 9.58 -0.77 7.65
CA HIS A 107 10.61 0.25 7.70
C HIS A 107 10.98 0.69 6.28
N LEU A 108 10.19 1.60 5.72
CA LEU A 108 10.30 2.05 4.34
C LEU A 108 11.68 2.63 4.01
N ALA A 109 12.15 2.31 2.81
CA ALA A 109 13.25 3.00 2.14
C ALA A 109 12.92 4.50 2.01
N ARG A 110 13.97 5.31 1.89
CA ARG A 110 13.84 6.76 1.87
C ARG A 110 14.55 7.37 0.67
N TYR A 111 13.88 8.32 0.04
CA TYR A 111 14.42 9.18 -1.02
C TYR A 111 14.48 10.60 -0.47
N ASN A 112 15.67 11.19 -0.39
CA ASN A 112 15.92 12.50 0.23
C ASN A 112 15.30 12.63 1.65
N GLY A 113 15.49 11.60 2.47
CA GLY A 113 14.96 11.56 3.84
C GLY A 113 13.45 11.29 3.94
N GLN A 114 12.70 11.22 2.84
CA GLN A 114 11.26 10.98 2.83
C GLN A 114 10.93 9.53 2.48
N ALA A 115 9.97 8.93 3.19
CA ALA A 115 9.55 7.55 2.95
C ALA A 115 8.94 7.38 1.54
N ILE A 116 9.18 6.21 0.94
CA ILE A 116 8.67 5.90 -0.40
C ILE A 116 7.89 4.58 -0.44
N ASP A 117 6.97 4.49 -1.40
CA ASP A 117 6.45 3.24 -1.92
C ASP A 117 6.13 3.39 -3.42
N PHE A 118 5.70 2.30 -4.06
CA PHE A 118 5.32 2.25 -5.47
C PHE A 118 3.80 2.14 -5.59
N ARG A 119 3.24 2.95 -6.49
CA ARG A 119 1.88 2.78 -7.02
C ARG A 119 2.00 2.16 -8.42
N ILE A 120 1.45 0.95 -8.56
CA ILE A 120 1.43 0.21 -9.83
C ILE A 120 -0.02 0.06 -10.28
N ILE A 121 -0.33 0.53 -11.48
CA ILE A 121 -1.65 0.38 -12.10
C ILE A 121 -1.60 -0.82 -13.04
N MET A 122 -2.27 -1.90 -12.65
CA MET A 122 -2.54 -3.06 -13.50
C MET A 122 -3.89 -2.87 -14.18
N GLN A 123 -3.95 -3.12 -15.48
CA GLN A 123 -5.22 -3.19 -16.23
C GLN A 123 -5.23 -4.44 -17.08
N LYS A 124 -6.41 -5.03 -17.24
CA LYS A 124 -6.67 -6.16 -18.12
C LYS A 124 -7.67 -5.68 -19.18
N PRO A 125 -7.26 -4.91 -20.20
CA PRO A 125 -8.19 -4.36 -21.18
C PRO A 125 -8.88 -5.46 -21.99
N ARG A 126 -8.11 -6.48 -22.38
CA ARG A 126 -8.59 -7.73 -23.01
C ARG A 126 -8.41 -8.89 -22.03
N ASN A 127 -7.81 -10.00 -22.44
CA ASN A 127 -7.69 -11.19 -21.57
C ASN A 127 -6.37 -11.30 -20.81
N ARG A 128 -5.45 -10.33 -20.95
CA ARG A 128 -4.14 -10.33 -20.28
C ARG A 128 -3.95 -9.10 -19.41
N TRP A 129 -3.42 -9.29 -18.21
CA TRP A 129 -2.99 -8.22 -17.32
C TRP A 129 -1.75 -7.54 -17.86
N GLN A 130 -1.71 -6.21 -17.76
CA GLN A 130 -0.55 -5.39 -18.12
C GLN A 130 -0.32 -4.27 -17.10
N ILE A 131 0.95 -3.96 -16.83
CA ILE A 131 1.33 -2.75 -16.12
C ILE A 131 1.07 -1.56 -17.03
N SER A 132 0.08 -0.75 -16.67
CA SER A 132 -0.30 0.44 -17.43
C SER A 132 0.35 1.71 -16.91
N GLY A 133 0.79 1.71 -15.65
CA GLY A 133 1.66 2.75 -15.12
C GLY A 133 2.33 2.32 -13.82
N LYS A 134 3.55 2.83 -13.60
CA LYS A 134 4.34 2.60 -12.39
C LYS A 134 4.89 3.95 -11.94
N VAL A 135 4.74 4.28 -10.66
CA VAL A 135 5.22 5.54 -10.10
C VAL A 135 5.63 5.37 -8.66
N VAL A 136 6.63 6.12 -8.19
CA VAL A 136 6.94 6.21 -6.77
C VAL A 136 6.07 7.28 -6.13
N ARG A 137 5.51 6.98 -4.95
CA ARG A 137 4.94 7.98 -4.06
C ARG A 137 5.96 8.32 -2.98
N VAL A 138 6.37 9.58 -2.94
CA VAL A 138 7.23 10.14 -1.90
C VAL A 138 6.33 10.82 -0.87
N ALA A 139 6.43 10.41 0.40
CA ALA A 139 5.69 11.04 1.50
C ALA A 139 6.07 12.51 1.65
N ALA A 140 5.14 13.39 2.05
CA ALA A 140 5.49 14.77 2.38
C ALA A 140 6.45 14.83 3.60
N PRO A 141 7.28 15.88 3.73
CA PRO A 141 8.16 16.05 4.88
C PRO A 141 7.42 15.89 6.21
N GLY A 142 8.02 15.15 7.15
CA GLY A 142 7.43 14.86 8.47
C GLY A 142 6.23 13.91 8.47
N ARG A 143 5.71 13.47 7.32
CA ARG A 143 4.56 12.54 7.24
C ARG A 143 5.03 11.08 7.17
N PHE A 144 4.26 10.20 7.82
CA PHE A 144 4.49 8.76 7.77
C PHE A 144 3.67 8.05 6.67
N LEU A 145 2.75 8.75 6.00
CA LEU A 145 1.96 8.24 4.89
C LEU A 145 2.45 8.85 3.57
N THR A 146 2.63 8.00 2.56
CA THR A 146 3.01 8.33 1.18
C THR A 146 1.82 8.72 0.31
N ASN A 147 0.58 8.57 0.82
CA ASN A 147 -0.62 8.73 0.01
C ASN A 147 -0.75 10.17 -0.54
N TYR A 148 -1.17 10.28 -1.80
CA TYR A 148 -1.44 11.56 -2.47
C TYR A 148 -2.34 12.50 -1.66
N HIS A 149 -3.42 11.97 -1.08
CA HIS A 149 -4.35 12.76 -0.26
C HIS A 149 -3.77 13.20 1.09
N GLN A 150 -2.57 12.71 1.44
CA GLN A 150 -1.79 13.11 2.62
C GLN A 150 -0.59 13.99 2.24
N GLY A 151 -0.58 14.55 1.02
CA GLY A 151 0.48 15.41 0.50
C GLY A 151 1.61 14.68 -0.23
N GLY A 152 1.48 13.37 -0.45
CA GLY A 152 2.46 12.59 -1.19
C GLY A 152 2.59 13.04 -2.64
N ARG A 153 3.82 12.99 -3.18
CA ARG A 153 4.16 13.41 -4.55
C ARG A 153 4.63 12.24 -5.40
N ALA A 154 4.36 12.30 -6.69
CA ALA A 154 4.83 11.34 -7.67
C ALA A 154 6.29 11.60 -8.07
N ALA A 155 7.07 10.54 -8.24
CA ALA A 155 8.40 10.58 -8.84
C ALA A 155 8.60 9.39 -9.81
N PRO A 156 9.41 9.56 -10.87
CA PRO A 156 9.77 8.46 -11.77
C PRO A 156 10.48 7.33 -11.03
N VAL A 157 10.17 6.08 -11.42
CA VAL A 157 10.68 4.89 -10.74
C VAL A 157 12.18 4.75 -10.93
N GLU A 158 12.69 4.89 -12.15
CA GLU A 158 14.13 4.75 -12.42
C GLU A 158 14.94 5.77 -11.62
N ARG A 159 14.51 7.04 -11.64
CA ARG A 159 15.17 8.13 -10.91
C ARG A 159 15.27 7.82 -9.42
N VAL A 160 14.19 7.37 -8.80
CA VAL A 160 14.20 7.08 -7.35
C VAL A 160 15.05 5.86 -7.06
N LEU A 161 14.90 4.75 -7.81
CA LEU A 161 15.67 3.54 -7.57
C LEU A 161 17.18 3.77 -7.72
N GLN A 162 17.60 4.54 -8.72
CA GLN A 162 19.02 4.90 -8.91
C GLN A 162 19.59 5.75 -7.76
N ARG A 163 18.76 6.52 -7.06
CA ARG A 163 19.19 7.35 -5.93
C ARG A 163 19.14 6.61 -4.60
N VAL A 164 18.19 5.69 -4.44
CA VAL A 164 17.98 4.90 -3.22
C VAL A 164 18.91 3.69 -3.16
N LEU A 165 19.29 3.13 -4.32
CA LEU A 165 20.10 1.93 -4.42
C LEU A 165 21.49 2.28 -4.96
N THR A 166 22.52 1.67 -4.39
CA THR A 166 23.92 2.01 -4.71
C THR A 166 24.41 1.43 -6.04
N ARG A 167 23.76 0.38 -6.57
CA ARG A 167 24.18 -0.32 -7.79
C ARG A 167 23.06 -0.34 -8.84
N LYS A 168 23.40 -0.05 -10.10
CA LYS A 168 22.45 -0.07 -11.23
C LYS A 168 21.79 -1.43 -11.43
N SER A 169 22.55 -2.52 -11.32
CA SER A 169 22.03 -3.89 -11.40
C SER A 169 21.00 -4.19 -10.33
N GLU A 170 21.14 -3.60 -9.15
CA GLU A 170 20.20 -3.75 -8.04
C GLU A 170 18.88 -3.04 -8.31
N ALA A 171 18.93 -1.83 -8.89
CA ALA A 171 17.74 -1.11 -9.35
C ALA A 171 16.97 -1.90 -10.39
N SER A 172 17.65 -2.45 -11.40
CA SER A 172 17.03 -3.33 -12.41
C SER A 172 16.39 -4.56 -11.77
N ARG A 173 17.05 -5.21 -10.81
CA ARG A 173 16.52 -6.38 -10.09
C ARG A 173 15.26 -6.03 -9.29
N ILE A 174 15.24 -4.90 -8.58
CA ILE A 174 14.06 -4.47 -7.82
C ILE A 174 12.91 -4.13 -8.78
N ASP A 175 13.18 -3.49 -9.92
CA ASP A 175 12.13 -3.20 -10.90
C ASP A 175 11.53 -4.47 -11.51
N GLN A 176 12.36 -5.46 -11.82
CA GLN A 176 11.91 -6.78 -12.27
C GLN A 176 11.07 -7.48 -11.20
N GLN A 177 11.48 -7.45 -9.93
CA GLN A 177 10.69 -8.02 -8.83
C GLN A 177 9.34 -7.30 -8.66
N LEU A 178 9.29 -5.97 -8.83
CA LEU A 178 8.03 -5.24 -8.85
C LEU A 178 7.11 -5.74 -9.97
N ASN A 179 7.64 -6.03 -11.15
CA ASN A 179 6.86 -6.56 -12.27
C ASN A 179 6.28 -7.94 -11.92
N ILE A 180 7.12 -8.87 -11.46
CA ILE A 180 6.72 -10.22 -11.07
C ILE A 180 5.65 -10.16 -9.99
N LEU A 181 5.90 -9.45 -8.89
CA LEU A 181 4.93 -9.33 -7.80
C LEU A 181 3.60 -8.73 -8.27
N SER A 182 3.65 -7.75 -9.18
CA SER A 182 2.43 -7.10 -9.67
C SER A 182 1.58 -8.02 -10.52
N HIS A 183 2.20 -8.74 -11.46
CA HIS A 183 1.51 -9.69 -12.33
C HIS A 183 0.94 -10.86 -11.53
N THR A 184 1.75 -11.50 -10.68
CA THR A 184 1.29 -12.61 -9.84
C THR A 184 0.17 -12.18 -8.89
N THR A 185 0.26 -10.98 -8.29
CA THR A 185 -0.82 -10.44 -7.46
C THR A 185 -2.11 -10.24 -8.25
N ALA A 186 -2.00 -9.71 -9.48
CA ALA A 186 -3.17 -9.49 -10.33
C ALA A 186 -3.86 -10.80 -10.72
N GLU A 187 -3.09 -11.83 -11.10
CA GLU A 187 -3.60 -13.16 -11.45
C GLU A 187 -4.23 -13.88 -10.26
N VAL A 188 -3.61 -13.81 -9.07
CA VAL A 188 -4.17 -14.40 -7.84
C VAL A 188 -5.50 -13.74 -7.48
N LEU A 189 -5.56 -12.41 -7.53
CA LEU A 189 -6.80 -11.69 -7.24
C LEU A 189 -7.89 -11.92 -8.30
N ASP A 190 -7.52 -12.05 -9.58
CA ASP A 190 -8.46 -12.31 -10.67
C ASP A 190 -9.12 -13.68 -10.53
N ARG A 191 -8.35 -14.69 -10.12
CA ARG A 191 -8.87 -16.04 -9.79
C ARG A 191 -9.83 -16.02 -8.59
N HIS A 192 -9.50 -15.29 -7.53
CA HIS A 192 -10.37 -15.20 -6.35
C HIS A 192 -11.60 -14.30 -6.57
N PHE A 193 -11.47 -13.31 -7.45
CA PHE A 193 -12.49 -12.31 -7.71
C PHE A 193 -12.73 -12.14 -9.22
N PRO A 194 -13.29 -13.15 -9.91
CA PRO A 194 -13.56 -13.06 -11.34
C PRO A 194 -14.33 -11.79 -11.70
N GLY A 195 -13.92 -11.14 -12.79
CA GLY A 195 -14.50 -9.89 -13.29
C GLY A 195 -13.76 -8.63 -12.87
N ILE A 196 -12.72 -8.70 -12.03
CA ILE A 196 -11.84 -7.55 -11.81
C ILE A 196 -11.01 -7.29 -13.07
N ARG A 197 -10.86 -6.02 -13.46
CA ARG A 197 -10.10 -5.63 -14.67
C ARG A 197 -9.09 -4.52 -14.45
N VAL A 198 -9.04 -3.98 -13.24
CA VAL A 198 -8.07 -2.94 -12.84
C VAL A 198 -7.67 -3.13 -11.39
N LEU A 199 -6.39 -2.94 -11.10
CA LEU A 199 -5.83 -2.92 -9.76
C LEU A 199 -4.85 -1.75 -9.62
N GLY A 200 -4.88 -1.08 -8.47
CA GLY A 200 -3.77 -0.28 -7.99
C GLY A 200 -3.10 -1.03 -6.87
N LEU A 201 -1.85 -1.42 -7.09
CA LEU A 201 -1.03 -2.09 -6.09
C LEU A 201 -0.15 -1.03 -5.42
N ASP A 202 -0.18 -1.01 -4.10
CA ASP A 202 0.72 -0.23 -3.26
C ASP A 202 1.78 -1.19 -2.74
N ILE A 203 3.00 -1.08 -3.26
CA ILE A 203 4.13 -1.95 -2.89
C ILE A 203 5.23 -1.09 -2.27
N ALA A 204 5.67 -1.41 -1.06
CA ALA A 204 6.79 -0.75 -0.40
C ALA A 204 8.11 -1.43 -0.69
N LEU A 205 9.20 -0.66 -0.65
CA LEU A 205 10.56 -1.15 -0.49
C LEU A 205 11.01 -0.82 0.93
N ASP A 206 11.56 -1.79 1.66
CA ASP A 206 12.13 -1.54 2.98
C ASP A 206 13.65 -1.25 2.91
N ARG A 207 14.23 -0.86 4.06
CA ARG A 207 15.68 -0.59 4.17
C ARG A 207 16.56 -1.81 3.91
N SER A 208 16.02 -3.01 4.04
CA SER A 208 16.68 -4.28 3.73
C SER A 208 16.45 -4.72 2.28
N LYS A 209 15.93 -3.82 1.43
CA LYS A 209 15.69 -4.02 0.01
C LYS A 209 14.66 -5.11 -0.30
N ARG A 210 13.76 -5.41 0.65
CA ARG A 210 12.64 -6.33 0.47
C ARG A 210 11.39 -5.56 0.07
N LEU A 211 10.64 -6.15 -0.86
CA LEU A 211 9.36 -5.62 -1.32
C LEU A 211 8.20 -6.12 -0.47
N TRP A 212 7.22 -5.25 -0.21
CA TRP A 212 6.05 -5.54 0.60
C TRP A 212 4.78 -5.03 -0.07
N ILE A 213 3.83 -5.91 -0.38
CA ILE A 213 2.51 -5.54 -0.88
C ILE A 213 1.69 -5.02 0.30
N LEU A 214 1.46 -3.71 0.35
CA LEU A 214 0.74 -3.04 1.44
C LEU A 214 -0.77 -3.09 1.23
N GLU A 215 -1.20 -2.90 -0.02
CA GLU A 215 -2.61 -2.86 -0.41
C GLU A 215 -2.78 -3.16 -1.90
N ALA A 216 -3.92 -3.78 -2.24
CA ALA A 216 -4.41 -3.90 -3.60
C ALA A 216 -5.80 -3.28 -3.68
N ASN A 217 -6.03 -2.32 -4.58
CA ASN A 217 -7.32 -1.63 -4.74
C ASN A 217 -7.90 -1.88 -6.13
N THR A 218 -9.13 -2.39 -6.21
CA THR A 218 -9.83 -2.64 -7.47
C THR A 218 -10.46 -1.39 -8.09
N ASN A 219 -10.33 -0.21 -7.48
CA ASN A 219 -10.76 1.08 -8.04
C ASN A 219 -9.71 2.18 -7.74
N PRO A 220 -8.52 2.09 -8.33
CA PRO A 220 -7.44 3.02 -8.01
C PRO A 220 -7.63 4.39 -8.66
N GLY A 221 -7.31 5.44 -7.91
CA GLY A 221 -7.16 6.78 -8.47
C GLY A 221 -5.86 6.92 -9.28
N THR A 222 -5.90 7.76 -10.32
CA THR A 222 -4.80 8.00 -11.27
C THR A 222 -4.18 9.39 -11.17
N MET A 223 -4.63 10.22 -10.21
CA MET A 223 -4.22 11.62 -10.07
C MET A 223 -2.71 11.81 -9.93
N LEU A 224 -2.00 10.87 -9.29
CA LEU A 224 -0.54 10.90 -9.17
C LEU A 224 0.17 10.96 -10.52
N PHE A 225 -0.34 10.28 -11.54
CA PHE A 225 0.26 10.27 -12.87
C PHE A 225 0.14 11.62 -13.58
N LYS A 226 -0.79 12.49 -13.14
CA LYS A 226 -0.88 13.87 -13.65
C LYS A 226 0.32 14.72 -13.23
N GLN A 227 1.02 14.37 -12.15
CA GLN A 227 2.18 15.13 -11.65
C GLN A 227 3.47 14.82 -12.42
N LEU A 228 3.53 13.70 -13.16
CA LEU A 228 4.72 13.34 -13.93
C LEU A 228 4.82 14.19 -15.19
N PRO A 229 6.02 14.66 -15.60
CA PRO A 229 6.19 15.38 -16.87
C PRO A 229 5.77 14.52 -18.07
N ASP A 230 6.25 13.27 -18.13
CA ASP A 230 5.82 12.31 -19.14
C ASP A 230 4.39 11.81 -18.87
N LYS A 231 3.49 12.11 -19.80
CA LYS A 231 2.07 11.72 -19.74
C LYS A 231 1.79 10.38 -20.46
N SER A 232 2.78 9.69 -21.00
CA SER A 232 2.63 8.42 -21.72
C SER A 232 1.84 7.39 -20.91
N MET A 233 2.21 7.20 -19.64
CA MET A 233 1.54 6.28 -18.72
C MET A 233 0.09 6.70 -18.45
N LEU A 234 -0.16 7.99 -18.23
CA LEU A 234 -1.51 8.50 -17.98
C LEU A 234 -2.42 8.26 -19.19
N ARG A 235 -1.94 8.57 -20.40
CA ARG A 235 -2.67 8.32 -21.66
C ARG A 235 -2.96 6.84 -21.85
N ARG A 236 -1.98 5.96 -21.59
CA ARG A 236 -2.17 4.49 -21.64
C ARG A 236 -3.24 4.03 -20.65
N ILE A 237 -3.19 4.52 -19.41
CA ILE A 237 -4.17 4.19 -18.37
C ILE A 237 -5.59 4.62 -18.80
N GLN A 238 -5.74 5.82 -19.34
CA GLN A 238 -7.02 6.36 -19.81
C GLN A 238 -7.56 5.60 -21.01
N ARG A 239 -6.73 5.34 -22.03
CA ARG A 239 -7.10 4.58 -23.23
C ARG A 239 -7.59 3.17 -22.86
N ASN A 240 -6.85 2.46 -22.01
CA ASN A 240 -7.25 1.15 -21.52
C ASN A 240 -8.57 1.25 -20.74
N ARG A 241 -8.73 2.27 -19.90
CA ARG A 241 -9.95 2.49 -19.12
C ARG A 241 -11.17 2.71 -20.02
N GLN A 242 -11.06 3.56 -21.04
CA GLN A 242 -12.12 3.81 -22.03
C GLN A 242 -12.49 2.52 -22.76
N TYR A 243 -11.49 1.75 -23.24
CA TYR A 243 -11.74 0.46 -23.88
C TYR A 243 -12.51 -0.50 -22.96
N MET A 244 -12.09 -0.62 -21.70
CA MET A 244 -12.75 -1.52 -20.75
C MET A 244 -14.20 -1.12 -20.47
N TYR A 245 -14.49 0.16 -20.27
CA TYR A 245 -15.87 0.62 -20.02
C TYR A 245 -16.78 0.50 -21.24
N ARG A 246 -16.22 0.53 -22.45
CA ARG A 246 -16.99 0.29 -23.68
C ARG A 246 -17.36 -1.17 -23.87
N VAL A 247 -16.52 -2.10 -23.42
CA VAL A 247 -16.66 -3.54 -23.71
C VAL A 247 -17.29 -4.33 -22.54
N TYR A 248 -17.15 -3.87 -21.29
CA TYR A 248 -17.50 -4.63 -20.08
C TYR A 248 -18.36 -3.81 -19.11
#